data_AF-A0A9P6TIQ7-F1
#
_entry.id   AF-A0A9P6TIQ7-F1
#
_cell.length_a   1.000
_cell.length_b   1.000
_cell.length_c   1.000
_cell.angle_alpha   90.00
_cell.angle_beta   90.00
_cell.angle_gamma   90.00
#
_symmetry.space_group_name_H-M   'P 1'
#
loop_
_entity.id
_entity.type
_entity.pdbx_description
1 polymer ?
#
loop_
_entity_poly.entity_id
_entity_poly.type
_entity_poly.pdbx_seq_one_letter_code
_entity_poly.pdbx_strand_id
1 'polypeptide(L)'
;SWEIAQYLEKVYPDSPSLFHGNEGVHLFFHNYCHTHLLRPLFQLVVLDVHRRSGPESTQKWFRENREARFGVTLEQFAGNPDDHLAALPKLLEPCTTILVSYPFLTGEKVGWADVVLASFLTMVAAIKPELFKSHILNGYTNSDSLRNWWQRMEIYMGEAPPNA
;
A
#
# COMPACT_ATOMS: atom_id res chain seq x y z
N SER A 1 7.38 8.85 7.82
CA SER A 1 5.91 8.73 8.01
C SER A 1 5.60 8.19 9.40
N TRP A 2 6.31 7.16 9.85
CA TRP A 2 6.16 6.60 11.19
C TRP A 2 6.31 7.63 12.33
N GLU A 3 7.38 8.44 12.36
CA GLU A 3 7.56 9.41 13.44
C GLU A 3 6.47 10.50 13.44
N ILE A 4 5.91 10.81 12.27
CA ILE A 4 4.78 11.75 12.14
C ILE A 4 3.53 11.13 12.79
N ALA A 5 3.26 9.85 12.56
CA ALA A 5 2.12 9.17 13.19
C ALA A 5 2.26 9.12 14.72
N GLN A 6 3.45 8.83 15.23
CA GLN A 6 3.74 8.90 16.67
C GLN A 6 3.56 10.31 17.23
N TYR A 7 4.00 11.33 16.48
CA TYR A 7 3.81 12.72 16.85
C TYR A 7 2.31 13.08 16.92
N LEU A 8 1.51 12.68 15.92
CA LEU A 8 0.07 12.95 15.88
C LEU A 8 -0.67 12.28 17.04
N GLU A 9 -0.35 11.01 17.33
CA GLU A 9 -0.91 10.28 18.48
C GLU A 9 -0.63 11.02 19.80
N LYS A 10 0.59 11.55 19.95
CA LYS A 10 1.02 12.25 21.16
C LYS A 10 0.38 13.63 21.29
N VAL A 11 0.29 14.38 20.19
CA VAL A 11 -0.13 15.80 20.21
C VAL A 11 -1.64 15.95 20.19
N TYR A 12 -2.37 14.97 19.65
CA TYR A 12 -3.83 14.99 19.55
C TYR A 12 -4.47 13.78 20.26
N PRO A 13 -4.35 13.66 21.60
CA PRO A 13 -4.82 12.48 22.33
C PRO A 13 -6.34 12.31 22.32
N ASP A 14 -7.10 13.38 22.07
CA ASP A 14 -8.56 13.35 21.97
C ASP A 14 -9.06 12.94 20.57
N SER A 15 -8.15 12.83 19.58
CA SER A 15 -8.47 12.33 18.24
C SER A 15 -8.52 10.81 18.19
N PRO A 16 -9.16 10.20 17.18
CA PRO A 16 -9.10 8.75 16.99
C PRO A 16 -7.64 8.26 16.94
N SER A 17 -7.31 7.35 17.85
CA SER A 17 -5.97 6.76 17.97
C SER A 17 -5.60 5.99 16.69
N LEU A 18 -4.38 6.16 16.19
CA LEU A 18 -3.82 5.38 15.09
C LEU A 18 -3.32 4.02 15.55
N PHE A 19 -2.83 3.92 16.79
CA PHE A 19 -2.15 2.72 17.27
C PHE A 19 -2.97 1.85 18.22
N HIS A 20 -4.10 2.37 18.70
CA HIS A 20 -5.01 1.70 19.63
C HIS A 20 -4.28 1.12 20.85
N GLY A 21 -3.24 1.80 21.31
CA GLY A 21 -2.40 1.39 22.45
C GLY A 21 -1.36 0.30 22.15
N ASN A 22 -1.12 -0.10 20.89
CA ASN A 22 -0.16 -1.15 20.54
C ASN A 22 0.73 -0.82 19.32
N GLU A 23 1.60 0.17 19.47
CA GLU A 23 2.54 0.59 18.42
C GLU A 23 3.40 -0.56 17.86
N GLY A 24 3.78 -1.54 18.70
CA GLY A 24 4.64 -2.65 18.28
C GLY A 24 4.03 -3.52 17.19
N VAL A 25 2.74 -3.84 17.28
CA VAL A 25 2.01 -4.62 16.26
C VAL A 25 1.88 -3.82 14.97
N HIS A 26 1.64 -2.52 15.07
CA HIS A 26 1.56 -1.63 13.92
C HIS A 26 2.90 -1.48 13.19
N LEU A 27 4.01 -1.39 13.94
CA LEU A 27 5.35 -1.34 13.37
C LEU A 27 5.72 -2.68 12.73
N PHE A 28 5.37 -3.80 13.36
CA PHE A 28 5.54 -5.13 12.76
C PHE A 28 4.84 -5.21 11.40
N PHE A 29 3.58 -4.81 11.32
CA PHE A 29 2.82 -4.87 10.08
C PHE A 29 3.36 -3.90 9.01
N HIS A 30 3.79 -2.70 9.41
CA HIS A 30 4.49 -1.78 8.52
C HIS A 30 5.73 -2.44 7.90
N ASN A 31 6.57 -3.06 8.72
CA ASN A 31 7.76 -3.75 8.25
C ASN A 31 7.43 -4.96 7.36
N TYR A 32 6.36 -5.68 7.67
CA TYR A 32 5.84 -6.75 6.81
C TYR A 32 5.50 -6.22 5.41
N CYS A 33 4.67 -5.17 5.31
CA CYS A 33 4.32 -4.58 4.02
C CYS A 33 5.54 -4.04 3.27
N HIS A 34 6.45 -3.36 3.96
CA HIS A 34 7.68 -2.84 3.34
C HIS A 34 8.58 -3.95 2.81
N THR A 35 8.69 -5.07 3.53
CA THR A 35 9.56 -6.19 3.16
C THR A 35 8.97 -7.05 2.06
N HIS A 36 7.66 -7.31 2.13
CA HIS A 36 7.01 -8.32 1.29
C HIS A 36 6.16 -7.73 0.15
N LEU A 37 5.46 -6.63 0.38
CA LEU A 37 4.53 -6.06 -0.60
C LEU A 37 5.16 -4.97 -1.47
N LEU A 38 6.06 -4.15 -0.91
CA LEU A 38 6.62 -3.00 -1.62
C LEU A 38 7.25 -3.40 -2.96
N ARG A 39 8.12 -4.43 -2.95
CA ARG A 39 8.83 -4.85 -4.15
C ARG A 39 7.91 -5.31 -5.29
N PRO A 40 7.05 -6.33 -5.13
CA PRO A 40 6.17 -6.78 -6.21
C PRO A 40 5.20 -5.68 -6.66
N LEU A 41 4.65 -4.88 -5.75
CA LEU A 41 3.80 -3.75 -6.13
C LEU A 41 4.56 -2.70 -6.94
N PHE A 42 5.81 -2.39 -6.56
CA PHE A 42 6.62 -1.41 -7.27
C PHE A 42 7.06 -1.91 -8.64
N GLN A 43 7.39 -3.20 -8.78
CA GLN A 43 7.73 -3.80 -10.08
C GLN A 43 6.59 -3.67 -11.10
N LEU A 44 5.33 -3.72 -10.65
CA LEU A 44 4.16 -3.52 -11.52
C LEU A 44 4.08 -2.09 -12.11
N VAL A 45 4.68 -1.09 -11.47
CA VAL A 45 4.46 0.32 -11.81
C VAL A 45 5.73 1.13 -12.08
N VAL A 46 6.92 0.60 -11.79
CA VAL A 46 8.20 1.36 -11.82
C VAL A 46 8.46 2.07 -13.15
N LEU A 47 8.14 1.44 -14.29
CA LEU A 47 8.32 2.02 -15.61
C LEU A 47 7.33 3.17 -15.87
N ASP A 48 6.10 3.02 -15.39
CA ASP A 48 5.09 4.08 -15.45
C ASP A 48 5.43 5.23 -14.50
N VAL A 49 5.93 4.94 -13.29
CA VAL A 49 6.43 5.97 -12.36
C VAL A 49 7.53 6.78 -13.04
N HIS A 50 8.55 6.13 -13.59
CA HIS A 50 9.63 6.81 -14.32
C HIS A 50 9.08 7.70 -15.43
N ARG A 51 8.21 7.17 -16.31
CA ARG A 51 7.63 7.92 -17.43
C ARG A 51 6.77 9.11 -16.98
N ARG A 52 6.14 9.02 -15.81
CA ARG A 52 5.21 10.04 -15.27
C ARG A 52 5.84 10.94 -14.20
N SER A 53 7.15 10.83 -13.95
CA SER A 53 7.85 11.59 -12.88
C SER A 53 8.03 13.10 -13.19
N GLY A 54 7.37 13.64 -14.21
CA GLY A 54 7.43 15.05 -14.56
C GLY A 54 8.59 15.40 -15.51
N PRO A 55 9.35 16.48 -15.26
CA PRO A 55 10.42 16.95 -16.14
C PRO A 55 11.50 15.88 -16.40
N GLU A 56 12.18 15.98 -17.55
CA GLU A 56 13.23 15.03 -17.97
C GLU A 56 14.35 14.89 -16.93
N SER A 57 14.73 15.98 -16.25
CA SER A 57 15.72 15.95 -15.17
C SER A 57 15.30 15.04 -14.02
N THR A 58 14.02 15.06 -13.63
CA THR A 58 13.47 14.19 -12.58
C THR A 58 13.43 12.73 -13.04
N GLN A 59 13.05 12.49 -14.31
CA GLN A 59 13.03 11.13 -14.89
C GLN A 59 14.45 10.53 -14.91
N LYS A 60 15.43 11.31 -15.38
CA LYS A 60 16.84 10.90 -15.41
C LYS A 60 17.38 10.59 -14.02
N TRP A 61 17.19 11.50 -13.06
CA TRP A 61 17.58 11.27 -11.67
C TRP A 61 16.91 10.03 -11.08
N PHE A 62 15.61 9.83 -11.34
CA PHE A 62 14.87 8.66 -10.85
C PHE A 62 15.48 7.37 -11.39
N ARG A 63 15.73 7.28 -12.70
CA ARG A 63 16.35 6.10 -13.31
C ARG A 63 17.72 5.84 -12.73
N GLU A 64 18.61 6.82 -12.76
CA GLU A 64 19.99 6.69 -12.25
C GLU A 64 19.99 6.23 -10.78
N ASN A 65 19.16 6.84 -9.93
CA ASN A 65 19.10 6.49 -8.52
C ASN A 65 18.53 5.09 -8.28
N ARG A 66 17.48 4.69 -9.00
CA ARG A 66 16.82 3.39 -8.83
C ARG A 66 17.67 2.25 -9.39
N GLU A 67 18.25 2.41 -10.58
CA GLU A 67 19.12 1.40 -11.16
C GLU A 67 20.40 1.22 -10.34
N ALA A 68 20.99 2.29 -9.80
CA ALA A 68 22.10 2.19 -8.85
C ALA A 68 21.70 1.43 -7.56
N ARG A 69 20.48 1.64 -7.07
CA ARG A 69 19.97 0.93 -5.88
C ARG A 69 19.62 -0.54 -6.15
N PHE A 70 19.13 -0.87 -7.34
CA PHE A 70 18.71 -2.23 -7.70
C PHE A 70 19.82 -3.07 -8.33
N GLY A 71 20.86 -2.44 -8.87
CA GLY A 71 21.97 -3.11 -9.56
C GLY A 71 21.62 -3.66 -10.95
N VAL A 72 20.45 -3.29 -11.49
CA VAL A 72 19.90 -3.73 -12.79
C VAL A 72 19.12 -2.59 -13.43
N THR A 73 18.81 -2.69 -14.73
CA THR A 73 17.97 -1.67 -15.39
C THR A 73 16.55 -1.66 -14.85
N LEU A 74 15.81 -0.57 -15.03
CA LEU A 74 14.40 -0.51 -14.63
C LEU A 74 13.55 -1.59 -15.32
N GLU A 75 13.84 -1.90 -16.58
CA GLU A 75 13.16 -2.91 -17.37
C GLU A 75 13.42 -4.32 -16.82
N GLN A 76 14.68 -4.61 -16.45
CA GLN A 76 15.05 -5.88 -15.80
C GLN A 76 14.41 -6.00 -14.41
N PHE A 77 14.39 -4.91 -13.64
CA PHE A 77 13.74 -4.89 -12.33
C PHE A 77 12.22 -5.10 -12.46
N ALA A 78 11.57 -4.46 -13.43
CA ALA A 78 10.15 -4.62 -13.70
C ALA A 78 9.80 -6.07 -14.06
N GLY A 79 10.62 -6.73 -14.88
CA GLY A 79 10.43 -8.14 -15.23
C GLY A 79 9.07 -8.42 -15.86
N ASN A 80 8.54 -9.63 -15.65
CA ASN A 80 7.21 -10.03 -16.12
C ASN A 80 6.12 -9.67 -15.11
N PRO A 81 5.12 -8.83 -15.45
CA PRO A 81 4.02 -8.48 -14.55
C PRO A 81 3.24 -9.68 -14.00
N ASP A 82 3.05 -10.74 -14.80
CA ASP A 82 2.25 -11.90 -14.40
C ASP A 82 2.84 -12.65 -13.21
N ASP A 83 4.18 -12.72 -13.13
CA ASP A 83 4.88 -13.37 -12.01
C ASP A 83 4.61 -12.62 -10.69
N HIS A 84 4.59 -11.28 -10.75
CA HIS A 84 4.32 -10.45 -9.57
C HIS A 84 2.87 -10.53 -9.15
N LEU A 85 1.94 -10.52 -10.12
CA LEU A 85 0.51 -10.68 -9.88
C LEU A 85 0.19 -12.04 -9.25
N ALA A 86 0.85 -13.12 -9.70
CA ALA A 86 0.67 -14.46 -9.15
C ALA A 86 1.18 -14.59 -7.70
N ALA A 87 2.16 -13.77 -7.29
CA ALA A 87 2.69 -13.79 -5.93
C ALA A 87 1.81 -13.02 -4.92
N LEU A 88 1.12 -11.96 -5.36
CA LEU A 88 0.33 -11.09 -4.47
C LEU A 88 -0.72 -11.84 -3.64
N PRO A 89 -1.43 -12.86 -4.17
CA PRO A 89 -2.42 -13.58 -3.39
C PRO A 89 -1.93 -14.13 -2.06
N LYS A 90 -0.77 -14.80 -2.10
CA LYS A 90 -0.15 -15.37 -0.90
C LYS A 90 0.33 -14.30 0.08
N LEU A 91 0.78 -13.15 -0.43
CA LEU A 91 1.29 -12.06 0.41
C LEU A 91 0.17 -11.27 1.10
N LEU A 92 -1.01 -11.22 0.50
CA LEU A 92 -2.19 -10.54 1.04
C LEU A 92 -3.11 -11.47 1.83
N GLU A 93 -2.90 -12.80 1.78
CA GLU A 93 -3.68 -13.79 2.53
C GLU A 93 -3.81 -13.46 4.03
N PRO A 94 -2.76 -13.03 4.77
CA PRO A 94 -2.93 -12.65 6.18
C PRO A 94 -3.90 -11.47 6.37
N CYS A 95 -3.90 -10.52 5.42
CA CYS A 95 -4.78 -9.36 5.46
C CYS A 95 -6.23 -9.78 5.18
N THR A 96 -6.46 -10.51 4.08
CA THR A 96 -7.81 -10.95 3.71
C THR A 96 -8.42 -11.88 4.75
N THR A 97 -7.62 -12.74 5.38
CA THR A 97 -8.05 -13.60 6.48
C THR A 97 -8.61 -12.79 7.65
N ILE A 98 -7.92 -11.72 8.08
CA ILE A 98 -8.40 -10.84 9.15
C ILE A 98 -9.66 -10.07 8.73
N LEU A 99 -9.70 -9.60 7.47
CA LEU A 99 -10.80 -8.81 6.93
C LEU A 99 -12.08 -9.62 6.67
N VAL A 100 -12.05 -10.94 6.80
CA VAL A 100 -13.25 -11.77 6.90
C VAL A 100 -13.93 -11.60 8.26
N SER A 101 -13.15 -11.42 9.33
CA SER A 101 -13.65 -11.30 10.70
C SER A 101 -13.92 -9.88 11.13
N TYR A 102 -13.16 -8.91 10.61
CA TYR A 102 -13.22 -7.51 11.04
C TYR A 102 -13.35 -6.55 9.85
N PRO A 103 -13.94 -5.36 10.05
CA PRO A 103 -14.02 -4.36 8.99
C PRO A 103 -12.65 -3.78 8.62
N PHE A 104 -11.69 -3.75 9.54
CA PHE A 104 -10.34 -3.23 9.37
C PHE A 104 -9.29 -4.24 9.86
N LEU A 105 -8.04 -4.08 9.43
CA LEU A 105 -6.92 -4.91 9.92
C LEU A 105 -6.69 -4.74 11.43
N THR A 106 -7.12 -3.61 11.97
CA THR A 106 -7.00 -3.23 13.38
C THR A 106 -8.26 -3.54 14.18
N GLY A 107 -9.21 -4.27 13.60
CA GLY A 107 -10.47 -4.64 14.25
C GLY A 107 -11.64 -3.75 13.84
N GLU A 108 -12.36 -3.23 14.83
CA GLU A 108 -13.61 -2.46 14.62
C GLU A 108 -13.39 -1.04 14.08
N LYS A 109 -12.21 -0.47 14.31
CA LYS A 109 -11.87 0.90 13.92
C LYS A 109 -10.62 0.89 13.07
N VAL A 110 -10.51 1.86 12.16
CA VAL A 110 -9.31 2.06 11.33
C VAL A 110 -8.12 2.44 12.21
N GLY A 111 -6.94 1.90 11.89
CA GLY A 111 -5.69 2.30 12.53
C GLY A 111 -4.51 2.31 11.56
N TRP A 112 -3.29 2.42 12.11
CA TRP A 112 -2.08 2.60 11.33
C TRP A 112 -1.80 1.43 10.37
N ALA A 113 -2.20 0.20 10.73
CA ALA A 113 -2.00 -0.95 9.84
C ALA A 113 -2.85 -0.82 8.56
N ASP A 114 -4.08 -0.31 8.66
CA ASP A 114 -4.90 -0.02 7.48
C ASP A 114 -4.31 1.10 6.64
N VAL A 115 -3.83 2.18 7.27
CA VAL A 115 -3.16 3.29 6.57
C VAL A 115 -1.94 2.79 5.79
N VAL A 116 -1.14 1.92 6.42
CA VAL A 116 0.01 1.28 5.78
C VAL A 116 -0.44 0.47 4.56
N LEU A 117 -1.34 -0.51 4.73
CA LEU A 117 -1.76 -1.35 3.61
C LEU A 117 -2.34 -0.51 2.47
N ALA A 118 -3.20 0.46 2.81
CA ALA A 118 -3.82 1.36 1.84
C ALA A 118 -2.75 2.15 1.07
N SER A 119 -1.75 2.72 1.76
CA SER A 119 -0.69 3.50 1.11
C SER A 119 0.12 2.70 0.07
N PHE A 120 0.43 1.43 0.36
CA PHE A 120 1.15 0.58 -0.59
C PHE A 120 0.29 0.22 -1.80
N LEU A 121 -0.99 -0.09 -1.58
CA LEU A 121 -1.93 -0.42 -2.64
C LEU A 121 -2.29 0.79 -3.52
N THR A 122 -2.37 1.99 -2.93
CA THR A 122 -2.65 3.26 -3.63
C THR A 122 -1.64 3.52 -4.74
N MET A 123 -0.38 3.11 -4.58
CA MET A 123 0.63 3.25 -5.63
C MET A 123 0.21 2.56 -6.93
N VAL A 124 -0.33 1.34 -6.86
CA VAL A 124 -0.83 0.63 -8.05
C VAL A 124 -2.18 1.19 -8.48
N ALA A 125 -3.08 1.49 -7.53
CA ALA A 125 -4.39 2.05 -7.82
C ALA A 125 -4.31 3.37 -8.60
N ALA A 126 -3.39 4.26 -8.24
CA ALA A 126 -3.21 5.57 -8.89
C ALA A 126 -2.57 5.47 -10.29
N ILE A 127 -1.68 4.49 -10.50
CA ILE A 127 -0.89 4.41 -11.74
C ILE A 127 -1.56 3.50 -12.77
N LYS A 128 -2.12 2.37 -12.32
CA LYS A 128 -2.76 1.33 -13.12
C LYS A 128 -4.12 0.91 -12.50
N PRO A 129 -5.13 1.80 -12.50
CA PRO A 129 -6.41 1.56 -11.82
C PRO A 129 -7.14 0.31 -12.32
N GLU A 130 -7.10 0.03 -13.61
CA GLU A 130 -7.80 -1.14 -14.17
C GLU A 130 -7.11 -2.47 -13.79
N LEU A 131 -5.77 -2.50 -13.76
CA LEU A 131 -5.02 -3.66 -13.26
C LEU A 131 -5.27 -3.86 -11.77
N PHE A 132 -5.26 -2.77 -10.98
CA PHE A 132 -5.55 -2.82 -9.55
C PHE A 132 -6.94 -3.41 -9.27
N LYS A 133 -7.98 -2.91 -9.94
CA LYS A 133 -9.34 -3.44 -9.79
C LYS A 133 -9.42 -4.92 -10.20
N SER A 134 -8.95 -5.25 -11.40
CA SER A 134 -9.12 -6.60 -11.97
C SER A 134 -8.30 -7.69 -11.28
N HIS A 135 -7.05 -7.41 -10.89
CA HIS A 135 -6.13 -8.46 -10.41
C HIS A 135 -5.80 -8.35 -8.91
N ILE A 136 -5.98 -7.18 -8.30
CA ILE A 136 -5.71 -7.01 -6.86
C ILE A 136 -7.01 -6.98 -6.07
N LEU A 137 -8.00 -6.17 -6.44
CA LEU A 137 -9.28 -6.17 -5.70
C LEU A 137 -10.15 -7.40 -6.04
N ASN A 138 -10.21 -7.79 -7.32
CA ASN A 138 -11.05 -8.90 -7.79
C ASN A 138 -10.26 -10.21 -7.96
N GLY A 139 -8.96 -10.21 -7.67
CA GLY A 139 -8.07 -11.37 -7.91
C GLY A 139 -8.31 -12.57 -6.99
N TYR A 140 -9.14 -12.41 -5.97
CA TYR A 140 -9.36 -13.40 -4.92
C TYR A 140 -10.74 -14.02 -5.05
N THR A 141 -10.81 -15.26 -5.52
CA THR A 141 -12.06 -15.95 -5.85
C THR A 141 -12.95 -16.26 -4.63
N ASN A 142 -12.40 -16.17 -3.41
CA ASN A 142 -13.05 -16.71 -2.22
C ASN A 142 -13.50 -15.64 -1.21
N SER A 143 -13.30 -14.35 -1.48
CA SER A 143 -13.76 -13.29 -0.57
C SER A 143 -13.67 -11.89 -1.19
N ASP A 144 -14.76 -11.11 -1.09
CA ASP A 144 -14.74 -9.66 -1.36
C ASP A 144 -14.14 -8.84 -0.19
N SER A 145 -13.52 -9.49 0.82
CA SER A 145 -13.01 -8.83 2.03
C SER A 145 -12.06 -7.66 1.73
N LEU A 146 -11.09 -7.85 0.83
CA LEU A 146 -10.14 -6.79 0.45
C LEU A 146 -10.85 -5.63 -0.27
N ARG A 147 -11.79 -5.93 -1.18
CA ARG A 147 -12.56 -4.91 -1.89
C ARG A 147 -13.43 -4.10 -0.92
N ASN A 148 -14.14 -4.79 -0.04
CA ASN A 148 -15.01 -4.15 0.95
C ASN A 148 -14.20 -3.30 1.93
N TRP A 149 -13.02 -3.77 2.33
CA TRP A 149 -12.08 -2.97 3.12
C TRP A 149 -11.58 -1.76 2.34
N TRP A 150 -11.19 -1.91 1.07
CA TRP A 150 -10.74 -0.80 0.23
C TRP A 150 -11.81 0.30 0.12
N GLN A 151 -13.06 -0.08 -0.13
CA GLN A 151 -14.20 0.85 -0.16
C GLN A 151 -14.39 1.60 1.17
N ARG A 152 -14.21 0.92 2.31
CA ARG A 152 -14.23 1.59 3.61
C ARG A 152 -13.07 2.56 3.78
N MET A 153 -11.91 2.26 3.20
CA MET A 153 -10.72 3.12 3.27
C MET A 153 -10.82 4.37 2.38
N GLU A 154 -11.65 4.35 1.32
CA GLU A 154 -11.78 5.48 0.37
C GLU A 154 -12.15 6.79 1.08
N ILE A 155 -12.94 6.73 2.16
CA ILE A 155 -13.32 7.93 2.94
C ILE A 155 -12.12 8.61 3.60
N TYR A 156 -11.03 7.89 3.85
CA TYR A 156 -9.81 8.41 4.47
C TYR A 156 -8.72 8.76 3.44
N MET A 157 -8.90 8.36 2.18
CA MET A 157 -7.94 8.57 1.09
C MET A 157 -8.30 9.75 0.19
N GLY A 158 -9.47 10.37 0.39
CA GLY A 158 -9.89 11.57 -0.34
C GLY A 158 -9.11 12.83 0.06
N GLU A 159 -9.20 13.87 -0.77
CA GLU A 159 -8.50 15.16 -0.54
C GLU A 159 -9.06 15.96 0.64
N ALA A 160 -10.26 15.62 1.14
CA ALA A 160 -10.90 16.23 2.30
C ALA A 160 -11.12 15.19 3.41
N PRO A 161 -10.90 15.54 4.69
CA PRO A 161 -11.12 14.62 5.79
C PRO A 161 -12.61 14.23 5.86
N PRO A 162 -12.93 12.97 6.19
CA PRO A 162 -14.31 12.57 6.40
C PRO A 162 -14.85 13.34 7.60
N ASN A 163 -15.76 14.29 7.33
CA ASN A 163 -16.40 15.25 8.25
C ASN A 163 -15.74 16.65 8.41
N ALA A 164 -15.10 17.20 7.36
CA ALA A 164 -14.99 18.67 7.23
C ALA A 164 -16.32 19.30 6.79
#